data_AF-A0AAD7IRX6-F1
#
_entry.id   AF-A0AAD7IRX6-F1
#
_cell.length_a   1.000
_cell.length_b   1.000
_cell.length_c   1.000
_cell.angle_alpha   90.00
_cell.angle_beta   90.00
_cell.angle_gamma   90.00
#
_symmetry.space_group_name_H-M   'P 1'
#
loop_
_entity.id
_entity.type
_entity.pdbx_description
1 polymer ?
#
loop_
_entity_poly.entity_id
_entity_poly.type
_entity_poly.pdbx_seq_one_letter_code
_entity_poly.pdbx_strand_id
1 'polypeptide(L)' 'RYSLLPAITTDGIIYSHIKEGGYNGDQFMLWLEGLLAIMNPYPAPQSILILDNCRIHHVEGVEEMC' A
#
# COMPACT_ATOMS: atom_id res chain seq x y z
N ARG A 1 16.70 9.72 -9.04
CA ARG A 1 15.94 8.55 -9.56
C ARG A 1 14.60 8.54 -8.84
N TYR A 2 13.49 8.46 -9.55
CA TYR A 2 12.16 8.42 -8.93
C TYR A 2 11.69 6.97 -8.77
N SER A 3 10.89 6.74 -7.72
CA SER A 3 10.19 5.48 -7.45
C SER A 3 8.69 5.74 -7.42
N LEU A 4 7.93 4.77 -7.90
CA LEU A 4 6.47 4.74 -7.90
C LEU A 4 6.03 3.55 -7.03
N LEU A 5 5.08 3.77 -6.12
CA LEU A 5 4.40 2.71 -5.37
C LEU A 5 2.90 2.72 -5.72
N PRO A 6 2.46 1.87 -6.67
CA PRO A 6 1.07 1.81 -7.11
C PRO A 6 0.30 0.67 -6.40
N ALA A 7 -0.97 0.91 -6.08
CA ALA A 7 -1.95 -0.13 -5.81
C ALA A 7 -2.74 -0.40 -7.09
N ILE A 8 -2.73 -1.65 -7.55
CA ILE A 8 -3.24 -2.04 -8.86
C ILE A 8 -4.33 -3.10 -8.67
N THR A 9 -5.44 -2.94 -9.38
CA THR A 9 -6.50 -3.93 -9.54
C THR A 9 -6.56 -4.40 -11.00
N THR A 10 -7.44 -5.33 -11.31
CA THR A 10 -7.72 -5.74 -12.70
C THR A 10 -8.24 -4.60 -13.57
N ASP A 11 -8.81 -3.55 -12.96
CA ASP A 11 -9.38 -2.39 -13.67
C ASP A 11 -8.41 -1.21 -13.75
N GLY A 12 -7.21 -1.33 -13.16
CA GLY A 12 -6.15 -0.31 -13.24
C GLY A 12 -5.59 0.13 -11.89
N ILE A 13 -4.90 1.27 -11.89
CA ILE A 13 -4.30 1.84 -10.67
C ILE A 13 -5.38 2.60 -9.89
N ILE A 14 -5.54 2.26 -8.61
CA ILE A 14 -6.53 2.89 -7.72
C ILE A 14 -5.90 3.90 -6.75
N TYR A 15 -4.62 3.74 -6.46
CA TYR A 15 -3.86 4.63 -5.58
C TYR A 15 -2.38 4.60 -5.97
N SER A 16 -1.68 5.72 -5.84
CA SER A 16 -0.24 5.74 -6.10
C SER A 16 0.46 6.87 -5.37
N HIS A 17 1.74 6.65 -5.09
CA HIS A 17 2.65 7.69 -4.62
C HIS A 17 3.93 7.67 -5.45
N ILE A 18 4.47 8.84 -5.80
CA ILE A 18 5.74 9.01 -6.52
C ILE A 18 6.66 9.87 -5.66
N LYS A 19 7.92 9.44 -5.52
CA LYS A 19 8.94 10.22 -4.81
C LYS A 19 10.32 10.01 -5.39
N GLU A 20 11.24 10.89 -5.03
CA GLU A 20 12.66 10.69 -5.30
C GLU A 20 13.28 9.70 -4.30
N GLY A 21 14.10 8.77 -4.78
CA GLY A 21 14.75 7.73 -3.96
C GLY A 21 13.84 6.53 -3.65
N GLY A 22 14.31 5.63 -2.79
CA GLY A 22 13.59 4.41 -2.38
C GLY A 22 12.58 4.65 -1.25
N TYR A 23 11.73 3.66 -0.98
CA TYR A 23 10.80 3.64 0.14
C TYR A 23 11.44 3.02 1.39
N ASN A 24 11.06 3.52 2.56
CA ASN A 24 11.33 2.92 3.86
C ASN A 24 10.00 2.54 4.57
N GLY A 25 10.09 2.00 5.78
CA GLY A 25 8.93 1.60 6.58
C GLY A 25 7.92 2.72 6.80
N ASP A 26 8.36 3.87 7.30
CA ASP A 26 7.47 5.01 7.59
C ASP A 26 6.72 5.48 6.33
N GLN A 27 7.40 5.52 5.19
CA GLN A 27 6.79 5.92 3.92
C GLN A 27 5.83 4.86 3.38
N PHE A 28 6.10 3.59 3.65
CA PHE A 28 5.15 2.52 3.37
C PHE A 28 3.89 2.65 4.25
N MET A 29 4.03 2.95 5.54
CA MET A 29 2.89 3.17 6.45
C MET A 29 2.00 4.33 6.01
N LEU A 30 2.59 5.47 5.62
CA LEU A 30 1.82 6.61 5.08
C LEU A 30 1.08 6.26 3.79
N TRP A 31 1.70 5.45 2.93
CA TRP A 31 1.05 4.97 1.72
C TRP A 31 -0.08 4.00 2.05
N LEU A 32 0.12 3.10 3.02
CA LEU A 32 -0.87 2.11 3.45
C LEU A 32 -2.10 2.79 4.06
N GLU A 33 -1.91 3.80 4.91
CA GLU A 33 -3.01 4.59 5.48
C GLU A 33 -3.88 5.22 4.39
N GLY A 34 -3.25 5.86 3.40
CA GLY A 34 -3.98 6.47 2.28
C GLY A 34 -4.68 5.45 1.38
N LEU A 35 -4.08 4.28 1.16
CA LEU A 35 -4.73 3.20 0.41
C LEU A 35 -5.94 2.63 1.16
N LEU A 36 -5.80 2.32 2.45
CA LEU A 36 -6.86 1.71 3.25
C LEU A 36 -8.09 2.63 3.38
N ALA A 37 -7.89 3.95 3.35
CA ALA A 37 -8.99 4.93 3.35
C ALA A 37 -9.93 4.82 2.14
N ILE A 38 -9.49 4.19 1.04
CA ILE A 38 -10.29 3.98 -0.18
C ILE A 38 -10.60 2.51 -0.46
N MET A 39 -10.07 1.58 0.33
CA MET A 39 -10.41 0.16 0.24
C MET A 39 -11.73 -0.12 0.94
N ASN A 40 -12.40 -1.20 0.54
CA ASN A 40 -13.63 -1.65 1.20
C ASN A 40 -13.33 -2.74 2.24
N PRO A 41 -14.18 -2.89 3.27
CA PRO A 41 -14.12 -4.05 4.17
C PRO A 41 -14.39 -5.37 3.43
N TYR A 42 -13.71 -6.45 3.82
CA TYR A 42 -13.97 -7.78 3.27
C TYR A 42 -15.40 -8.25 3.63
N PRO A 43 -16.17 -8.86 2.70
CA PRO A 43 -15.79 -9.38 1.37
C PRO A 43 -16.18 -8.49 0.17
N ALA A 44 -16.30 -7.17 0.35
CA ALA A 44 -16.65 -6.27 -0.76
C ALA A 44 -15.56 -6.22 -1.86
N PRO A 45 -15.86 -5.72 -3.07
CA PRO A 45 -14.83 -5.50 -4.08
C PRO A 45 -13.68 -4.62 -3.56
N GLN A 46 -12.44 -4.88 -4.01
CA GLN A 46 -11.24 -4.12 -3.58
C GLN A 46 -10.96 -4.16 -2.07
N SER A 47 -11.26 -5.30 -1.43
CA SER A 47 -11.06 -5.49 0.02
C SER A 47 -9.86 -6.34 0.42
N ILE A 48 -9.08 -6.83 -0.55
CA ILE A 48 -7.94 -7.73 -0.29
C ILE A 48 -6.69 -7.04 -0.81
N LEU A 49 -5.74 -6.81 0.09
CA LEU A 49 -4.41 -6.30 -0.23
C LEU A 49 -3.44 -7.48 -0.41
N ILE A 50 -2.75 -7.51 -1.55
CA ILE A 50 -1.72 -8.51 -1.83
C ILE A 50 -0.40 -7.77 -2.05
N LEU A 51 0.63 -8.14 -1.29
CA LEU A 51 1.96 -7.55 -1.34
C LEU A 51 3.02 -8.64 -1.49
N ASP A 52 4.22 -8.27 -1.96
CA ASP A 52 5.38 -9.17 -1.90
C ASP A 52 5.94 -9.24 -0.47
N ASN A 53 6.88 -10.16 -0.23
CA ASN A 53 7.47 -10.38 1.10
C ASN A 53 8.66 -9.43 1.37
N CYS A 54 8.49 -8.13 1.11
CA CYS A 54 9.54 -7.13 1.32
C CYS A 54 9.68 -6.74 2.80
N ARG A 55 10.90 -6.46 3.27
CA ARG A 55 11.16 -6.11 4.69
C ARG A 55 10.35 -4.92 5.20
N ILE A 56 10.07 -3.93 4.36
CA ILE A 56 9.31 -2.74 4.76
C ILE A 56 7.82 -3.03 5.02
N HIS A 57 7.32 -4.22 4.65
CA HIS A 57 5.96 -4.68 4.95
C HIS A 57 5.86 -5.33 6.34
N HIS A 58 6.98 -5.55 7.03
CA HIS A 58 7.06 -6.17 8.36
C HIS A 58 7.43 -5.16 9.44
N VAL A 59 6.94 -3.93 9.32
CA VAL A 59 7.16 -2.87 10.32
C VAL A 59 6.01 -2.87 11.33
N GLU A 60 6.29 -2.40 12.55
CA GLU A 60 5.28 -2.29 13.61
C GLU A 60 4.09 -1.42 13.14
N GLY A 61 2.86 -1.84 13.44
CA GLY A 61 1.64 -1.14 13.04
C GLY A 61 0.93 -1.72 11.81
N VAL A 62 1.61 -2.51 10.96
CA VAL A 62 0.98 -3.04 9.72
C VAL A 62 -0.16 -4.01 10.03
N GLU A 63 0.05 -4.91 10.99
CA GLU A 63 -0.97 -5.90 11.39
C GLU A 63 -2.19 -5.25 12.04
N GLU A 64 -2.01 -4.14 12.76
CA GLU A 64 -3.13 -3.41 13.37
C GLU A 64 -3.98 -2.64 12.36
N MET A 65 -3.41 -2.30 11.20
CA MET A 65 -4.09 -1.56 10.14
C MET A 65 -4.91 -2.44 9.18
N CYS A 66 -4.59 -3.73 9.05
CA CYS A 66 -5.14 -4.63 8.01
C CYS A 66 -5.95 -5.78 8.61
#